data_AF-M5RT58-F1
#
_entry.id   AF-M5RT58-F1
#
_cell.length_a   1.000
_cell.length_b   1.000
_cell.length_c   1.000
_cell.angle_alpha   90.00
_cell.angle_beta   90.00
_cell.angle_gamma   90.00
#
_symmetry.space_group_name_H-M   'P 1'
#
loop_
_entity.id
_entity.type
_entity.pdbx_description
1 polymer ?
#
loop_
_entity_poly.entity_id
_entity_poly.type
_entity_poly.pdbx_seq_one_letter_code
_entity_poly.pdbx_strand_id
1 'polypeptide(L)'
;MPTTINGIGTQYYGKKNPRIYFDQCDSCGGHCQMTDYETGYYFVVLFIPLIPMGKKQILGDCSSCRRHRVMPLHQWNQLREEAIDAGMAKLAEAPDEPQRAIELLGTLTVFNRPEEAMDLASATLNSHQDDIDVQLGIGSWYENQGRKAEAESCFQRAIELDPEYPPCVRIAAINLLESGQPKLAAQQMQSLRHPSENYEPALFLMLAQSYAAAGDHDAALREYAEVFANVPEAATDKAIRKQVKKSEKAAGRAETILPKKGLFG
;
A
#
# COMPACT_ATOMS: atom_id res chain seq x y z
N MET A 1 -5.83 -25.14 -8.19
CA MET A 1 -7.06 -24.86 -7.43
C MET A 1 -7.83 -26.15 -7.24
N PRO A 2 -8.61 -26.28 -6.14
CA PRO A 2 -9.56 -27.36 -5.97
C PRO A 2 -10.48 -27.45 -7.17
N THR A 3 -10.80 -28.67 -7.60
CA THR A 3 -11.67 -28.93 -8.75
C THR A 3 -12.67 -30.01 -8.36
N THR A 4 -13.96 -29.75 -8.59
CA THR A 4 -15.06 -30.66 -8.26
C THR A 4 -16.01 -30.76 -9.45
N ILE A 5 -16.34 -31.98 -9.88
CA ILE A 5 -17.30 -32.26 -10.95
C ILE A 5 -18.40 -33.15 -10.36
N ASN A 6 -19.65 -32.70 -10.42
CA ASN A 6 -20.81 -33.41 -9.85
C ASN A 6 -20.61 -33.84 -8.38
N GLY A 7 -19.96 -33.00 -7.58
CA GLY A 7 -19.70 -33.25 -6.15
C GLY A 7 -18.52 -34.18 -5.86
N ILE A 8 -17.82 -34.69 -6.87
CA ILE A 8 -16.63 -35.53 -6.71
C ILE A 8 -15.39 -34.73 -7.11
N GLY A 9 -14.39 -34.67 -6.25
CA GLY A 9 -13.15 -33.95 -6.53
C GLY A 9 -12.42 -33.48 -5.29
N THR A 10 -11.91 -32.25 -5.30
CA THR A 10 -11.12 -31.70 -4.20
C THR A 10 -11.63 -30.34 -3.79
N GLN A 11 -11.57 -30.02 -2.48
CA GLN A 11 -12.05 -28.75 -1.96
C GLN A 11 -11.24 -28.29 -0.75
N TYR A 12 -11.17 -26.97 -0.56
CA TYR A 12 -10.67 -26.36 0.68
C TYR A 12 -11.78 -26.31 1.72
N TYR A 13 -11.44 -26.56 2.98
CA TYR A 13 -12.37 -26.56 4.09
C TYR A 13 -11.80 -25.83 5.31
N GLY A 14 -12.57 -24.87 5.83
CA GLY A 14 -12.17 -23.97 6.92
C GLY A 14 -11.16 -22.90 6.49
N LYS A 15 -11.23 -21.72 7.13
CA LYS A 15 -10.19 -20.68 7.04
C LYS A 15 -9.68 -20.41 8.45
N LYS A 16 -8.35 -20.49 8.64
CA LYS A 16 -7.67 -20.20 9.91
C LYS A 16 -6.59 -19.14 9.69
N ASN A 17 -6.30 -18.38 10.75
CA ASN A 17 -5.26 -17.35 10.77
C ASN A 17 -5.31 -16.40 9.54
N PRO A 18 -6.47 -15.81 9.21
CA PRO A 18 -6.57 -14.97 8.03
C PRO A 18 -5.75 -13.69 8.22
N ARG A 19 -4.94 -13.36 7.21
CA ARG A 19 -4.29 -12.05 7.06
C ARG A 19 -4.96 -11.34 5.89
N ILE A 20 -5.62 -10.23 6.17
CA ILE A 20 -6.34 -9.43 5.17
C ILE A 20 -5.53 -8.16 4.88
N TYR A 21 -5.33 -7.86 3.62
CA TYR A 21 -4.58 -6.68 3.16
C TYR A 21 -5.13 -6.22 1.80
N PHE A 22 -4.78 -5.01 1.36
CA PHE A 22 -5.12 -4.50 0.04
C PHE A 22 -3.88 -4.47 -0.82
N ASP A 23 -3.98 -5.01 -2.04
CA ASP A 23 -2.86 -5.04 -2.97
C ASP A 23 -3.37 -5.16 -4.42
N GLN A 24 -2.49 -4.94 -5.37
CA GLN A 24 -2.75 -5.24 -6.77
C GLN A 24 -2.71 -6.76 -7.01
N CYS A 25 -3.78 -7.30 -7.57
CA CYS A 25 -3.85 -8.71 -7.91
C CYS A 25 -3.03 -9.02 -9.17
N ASP A 26 -2.01 -9.88 -9.06
CA ASP A 26 -1.20 -10.36 -10.19
C ASP A 26 -2.01 -10.97 -11.35
N SER A 27 -3.22 -11.46 -11.06
CA SER A 27 -4.03 -12.15 -12.06
C SER A 27 -5.01 -11.26 -12.82
N CYS A 28 -5.63 -10.28 -12.16
CA CYS A 28 -6.61 -9.39 -12.80
C CYS A 28 -6.16 -7.94 -12.90
N GLY A 29 -5.02 -7.58 -12.31
CA GLY A 29 -4.47 -6.22 -12.25
C GLY A 29 -5.25 -5.25 -11.38
N GLY A 30 -6.38 -5.68 -10.78
CA GLY A 30 -7.21 -4.86 -9.92
C GLY A 30 -6.63 -4.72 -8.51
N HIS A 31 -6.76 -3.53 -7.92
CA HIS A 31 -6.48 -3.30 -6.50
C HIS A 31 -7.67 -3.81 -5.69
N CYS A 32 -7.51 -4.97 -5.06
CA CYS A 32 -8.58 -5.67 -4.34
C CYS A 32 -8.13 -6.02 -2.92
N GLN A 33 -9.11 -6.30 -2.06
CA GLN A 33 -8.83 -6.99 -0.81
C GLN A 33 -8.30 -8.40 -1.13
N MET A 34 -7.14 -8.71 -0.56
CA MET A 34 -6.46 -9.99 -0.62
C MET A 34 -6.56 -10.69 0.74
N THR A 35 -6.52 -12.01 0.75
CA THR A 35 -6.51 -12.77 2.01
C THR A 35 -5.56 -13.96 1.92
N ASP A 36 -4.61 -14.00 2.85
CA ASP A 36 -3.81 -15.19 3.12
C ASP A 36 -4.48 -15.97 4.25
N TYR A 37 -4.53 -17.30 4.18
CA TYR A 37 -5.12 -18.12 5.25
C TYR A 37 -4.70 -19.57 5.17
N GLU A 38 -4.74 -20.25 6.31
CA GLU A 38 -4.55 -21.69 6.39
C GLU A 38 -5.88 -22.41 6.16
N THR A 39 -5.84 -23.54 5.44
CA THR A 39 -7.03 -24.34 5.15
C THR A 39 -6.72 -25.83 5.09
N GLY A 40 -7.73 -26.65 5.38
CA GLY A 40 -7.66 -28.08 5.10
C GLY A 40 -7.99 -28.36 3.63
N TYR A 41 -7.32 -29.34 3.03
CA TYR A 41 -7.55 -29.78 1.67
C TYR A 41 -8.07 -31.21 1.68
N TYR A 42 -9.22 -31.45 1.07
CA TYR A 42 -9.94 -32.72 1.16
C TYR A 42 -10.32 -33.21 -0.23
N PHE A 43 -10.33 -34.53 -0.39
CA PHE A 43 -11.13 -35.17 -1.43
C PHE A 43 -12.58 -35.22 -0.97
N VAL A 44 -13.49 -34.80 -1.85
CA VAL A 44 -14.92 -34.70 -1.58
C VAL A 44 -15.71 -35.67 -2.46
N VAL A 45 -16.78 -36.23 -1.90
CA VAL A 45 -17.81 -36.97 -2.64
C VAL A 45 -19.16 -36.40 -2.22
N LEU A 46 -20.01 -36.06 -3.18
CA LEU A 46 -21.24 -35.28 -2.96
C LEU A 46 -20.98 -34.00 -2.14
N PHE A 47 -19.84 -33.33 -2.37
CA PHE A 47 -19.39 -32.14 -1.63
C PHE A 47 -19.10 -32.37 -0.14
N ILE A 48 -19.13 -33.61 0.34
CA ILE A 48 -18.78 -33.96 1.72
C ILE A 48 -17.27 -34.21 1.79
N PRO A 49 -16.51 -33.53 2.67
CA PRO A 49 -15.07 -33.75 2.84
C PRO A 49 -14.80 -35.08 3.53
N LEU A 50 -14.46 -36.11 2.75
CA LEU A 50 -14.30 -37.48 3.27
C LEU A 50 -12.84 -37.82 3.58
N ILE A 51 -11.92 -37.50 2.67
CA ILE A 51 -10.51 -37.91 2.81
C ILE A 51 -9.63 -36.66 2.95
N PRO A 52 -9.01 -36.43 4.13
CA PRO A 52 -8.07 -35.34 4.29
C PRO A 52 -6.82 -35.60 3.45
N MET A 53 -6.48 -34.65 2.57
CA MET A 53 -5.29 -34.68 1.71
C MET A 53 -4.16 -33.80 2.25
N GLY A 54 -4.39 -33.08 3.35
CA GLY A 54 -3.39 -32.29 4.06
C GLY A 54 -3.85 -30.86 4.36
N LYS A 55 -2.92 -30.03 4.83
CA LYS A 55 -3.14 -28.60 5.08
C LYS A 55 -2.42 -27.75 4.05
N LYS A 56 -3.01 -26.62 3.69
CA LYS A 56 -2.49 -25.68 2.69
C LYS A 56 -2.46 -24.27 3.27
N GLN A 57 -1.46 -23.51 2.87
CA GLN A 57 -1.47 -22.05 2.98
C GLN A 57 -1.96 -21.48 1.65
N ILE A 58 -3.01 -20.67 1.72
CA ILE A 58 -3.50 -19.86 0.61
C ILE A 58 -2.85 -18.49 0.71
N LEU A 59 -2.34 -17.98 -0.40
CA LEU A 59 -1.67 -16.69 -0.51
C LEU A 59 -2.40 -15.85 -1.55
N GLY A 60 -2.87 -14.68 -1.14
CA GLY A 60 -3.47 -13.68 -2.02
C GLY A 60 -4.80 -14.11 -2.64
N ASP A 61 -5.76 -14.60 -1.85
CA ASP A 61 -7.14 -14.83 -2.32
C ASP A 61 -7.82 -13.50 -2.67
N CYS A 62 -7.79 -13.13 -3.95
CA CYS A 62 -8.37 -11.86 -4.39
C CYS A 62 -9.90 -11.90 -4.31
N SER A 63 -10.47 -10.89 -3.64
CA SER A 63 -11.91 -10.73 -3.51
C SER A 63 -12.64 -10.53 -4.86
N SER A 64 -11.95 -10.01 -5.88
CA SER A 64 -12.52 -9.74 -7.20
C SER A 64 -12.53 -10.99 -8.10
N CYS A 65 -11.38 -11.65 -8.32
CA CYS A 65 -11.27 -12.74 -9.28
C CYS A 65 -11.12 -14.14 -8.65
N ARG A 66 -11.01 -14.24 -7.32
CA ARG A 66 -10.87 -15.49 -6.55
C ARG A 66 -9.62 -16.32 -6.88
N ARG A 67 -8.68 -15.76 -7.66
CA ARG A 67 -7.38 -16.36 -7.91
C ARG A 67 -6.45 -16.16 -6.71
N HIS A 68 -5.64 -17.17 -6.45
CA HIS A 68 -4.69 -17.24 -5.35
C HIS A 68 -3.54 -18.19 -5.69
N ARG A 69 -2.43 -18.03 -4.97
CA ARG A 69 -1.36 -19.02 -4.88
C ARG A 69 -1.63 -19.97 -3.71
N VAL A 70 -1.04 -21.15 -3.76
CA VAL A 70 -1.21 -22.17 -2.72
C VAL A 70 0.08 -22.95 -2.52
N MET A 71 0.38 -23.30 -1.27
CA MET A 71 1.49 -24.18 -0.93
C MET A 71 1.14 -25.13 0.24
N PRO A 72 1.85 -26.26 0.40
CA PRO A 72 1.72 -27.09 1.60
C PRO A 72 2.02 -26.29 2.87
N LEU A 73 1.18 -26.43 3.90
CA LEU A 73 1.34 -25.64 5.14
C LEU A 73 2.67 -25.89 5.85
N HIS A 74 3.21 -27.12 5.80
CA HIS A 74 4.51 -27.41 6.41
C HIS A 74 5.66 -26.64 5.74
N GLN A 75 5.61 -26.47 4.41
CA GLN A 75 6.62 -25.69 3.68
C GLN A 75 6.49 -24.20 4.01
N TRP A 76 5.27 -23.70 4.15
CA TRP A 76 5.05 -22.32 4.61
C TRP A 76 5.60 -22.09 6.02
N ASN A 77 5.38 -23.05 6.93
CA ASN A 77 5.90 -22.95 8.30
C ASN A 77 7.43 -22.99 8.33
N GLN A 78 8.06 -23.85 7.52
CA GLN A 78 9.52 -23.90 7.40
C GLN A 78 10.07 -22.57 6.86
N LEU A 79 9.51 -22.05 5.76
CA LEU A 79 9.91 -20.76 5.20
C LEU A 79 9.74 -19.61 6.20
N ARG A 80 8.68 -19.66 7.01
CA ARG A 80 8.45 -18.69 8.09
C ARG A 80 9.56 -18.74 9.13
N GLU A 81 9.88 -19.92 9.63
CA GLU A 81 10.92 -20.10 10.65
C GLU A 81 12.28 -19.64 10.11
N GLU A 82 12.67 -20.11 8.92
CA GLU A 82 13.93 -19.73 8.26
C GLU A 82 14.03 -18.20 8.05
N ALA A 83 12.96 -17.56 7.58
CA ALA A 83 12.96 -16.12 7.32
C ALA A 83 13.01 -15.28 8.61
N ILE A 84 12.27 -15.69 9.64
CA ILE A 84 12.29 -15.00 10.94
C ILE A 84 13.65 -15.18 11.61
N ASP A 85 14.21 -16.39 11.62
CA ASP A 85 15.53 -16.67 12.18
C ASP A 85 16.63 -15.88 11.47
N ALA A 86 16.58 -15.79 10.14
CA ALA A 86 17.52 -14.98 9.37
C ALA A 86 17.41 -13.49 9.69
N GLY A 87 16.18 -12.97 9.84
CA GLY A 87 15.96 -11.57 10.24
C GLY A 87 16.44 -11.28 11.66
N MET A 88 16.18 -12.18 12.61
CA MET A 88 16.68 -12.08 13.99
C MET A 88 18.21 -12.12 14.04
N ALA A 89 18.85 -13.01 13.26
CA ALA A 89 20.31 -13.07 13.18
C ALA A 89 20.89 -11.76 12.65
N LYS A 90 20.33 -11.19 11.58
CA LYS A 90 20.75 -9.89 11.04
C LYS A 90 20.62 -8.75 12.05
N LEU A 91 19.52 -8.74 12.81
CA LEU A 91 19.34 -7.75 13.88
C LEU A 91 20.36 -7.96 15.01
N ALA A 92 20.68 -9.21 15.36
CA ALA A 92 21.67 -9.51 16.39
C ALA A 92 23.11 -9.16 15.98
N GLU A 93 23.44 -9.21 14.68
CA GLU A 93 24.73 -8.78 14.14
C GLU A 93 24.94 -7.27 14.23
N ALA A 94 23.87 -6.48 14.10
CA ALA A 94 23.90 -5.03 14.14
C ALA A 94 22.68 -4.48 14.91
N PRO A 95 22.66 -4.60 16.25
CA PRO A 95 21.49 -4.24 17.06
C PRO A 95 21.20 -2.73 17.08
N ASP A 96 22.21 -1.91 16.80
CA ASP A 96 22.09 -0.45 16.73
C ASP A 96 21.70 0.05 15.32
N GLU A 97 21.54 -0.85 14.34
CA GLU A 97 21.01 -0.53 13.00
C GLU A 97 19.49 -0.71 12.97
N PRO A 98 18.69 0.36 13.18
CA PRO A 98 17.22 0.24 13.25
C PRO A 98 16.59 -0.35 11.99
N GLN A 99 17.25 -0.17 10.83
CA GLN A 99 16.79 -0.72 9.55
C GLN A 99 16.62 -2.25 9.60
N ARG A 100 17.46 -2.96 10.37
CA ARG A 100 17.33 -4.42 10.53
C ARG A 100 16.05 -4.80 11.29
N ALA A 101 15.68 -4.01 12.28
CA ALA A 101 14.44 -4.20 13.01
C ALA A 101 13.22 -3.91 12.11
N ILE A 102 13.27 -2.89 11.27
CA ILE A 102 12.21 -2.57 10.29
C ILE A 102 12.07 -3.68 9.23
N GLU A 103 13.18 -4.25 8.74
CA GLU A 103 13.15 -5.40 7.82
C GLU A 103 12.52 -6.64 8.47
N LEU A 104 12.89 -6.94 9.72
CA LEU A 104 12.30 -8.04 10.48
C LEU A 104 10.81 -7.79 10.76
N LEU A 105 10.42 -6.54 11.04
CA LEU A 105 9.02 -6.15 11.23
C LEU A 105 8.16 -6.45 9.99
N GLY A 106 8.67 -6.14 8.80
CA GLY A 106 8.05 -6.52 7.53
C GLY A 106 7.91 -8.05 7.39
N THR A 107 8.95 -8.80 7.75
CA THR A 107 8.96 -10.27 7.72
C THR A 107 7.89 -10.85 8.65
N LEU A 108 7.84 -10.41 9.91
CA LEU A 108 6.84 -10.83 10.90
C LEU A 108 5.40 -10.55 10.41
N THR A 109 5.21 -9.43 9.72
CA THR A 109 3.92 -9.03 9.15
C THR A 109 3.47 -9.96 8.02
N VAL A 110 4.37 -10.28 7.08
CA VAL A 110 4.09 -11.23 5.98
C VAL A 110 3.68 -12.59 6.52
N PHE A 111 4.35 -13.06 7.58
CA PHE A 111 4.07 -14.36 8.18
C PHE A 111 2.96 -14.35 9.24
N ASN A 112 2.21 -13.25 9.35
CA ASN A 112 1.09 -13.07 10.26
C ASN A 112 1.46 -13.36 11.73
N ARG A 113 2.57 -12.76 12.20
CA ARG A 113 3.02 -12.75 13.59
C ARG A 113 2.80 -11.37 14.25
N PRO A 114 1.54 -10.96 14.47
CA PRO A 114 1.22 -9.60 14.90
C PRO A 114 1.77 -9.26 16.29
N GLU A 115 1.78 -10.20 17.23
CA GLU A 115 2.28 -9.95 18.59
C GLU A 115 3.79 -9.65 18.59
N GLU A 116 4.61 -10.51 17.98
CA GLU A 116 6.05 -10.29 17.86
C GLU A 116 6.38 -9.01 17.07
N ALA A 117 5.60 -8.71 16.03
CA ALA A 117 5.78 -7.48 15.26
C ALA A 117 5.53 -6.24 16.13
N MET A 118 4.50 -6.27 16.98
CA MET A 118 4.17 -5.17 17.88
C MET A 118 5.22 -4.99 18.97
N ASP A 119 5.73 -6.09 19.53
CA ASP A 119 6.81 -6.08 20.53
C ASP A 119 8.09 -5.50 19.93
N LEU A 120 8.47 -5.93 18.72
CA LEU A 120 9.65 -5.43 18.02
C LEU A 120 9.51 -3.94 17.67
N ALA A 121 8.36 -3.51 17.15
CA ALA A 121 8.10 -2.10 16.85
C ALA A 121 8.20 -1.24 18.12
N SER A 122 7.62 -1.69 19.22
CA SER A 122 7.66 -0.98 20.51
C SER A 122 9.09 -0.90 21.06
N ALA A 123 9.85 -2.00 21.00
CA ALA A 123 11.24 -2.03 21.44
C ALA A 123 12.12 -1.08 20.60
N THR A 124 11.93 -1.08 19.28
CA THR A 124 12.69 -0.25 18.34
C THR A 124 12.39 1.24 18.54
N LEU A 125 11.11 1.61 18.72
CA LEU A 125 10.73 2.99 19.03
C LEU A 125 11.30 3.44 20.38
N ASN A 126 11.37 2.57 21.38
CA ASN A 126 11.93 2.92 22.69
C ASN A 126 13.44 3.17 22.64
N SER A 127 14.19 2.46 21.79
CA SER A 127 15.65 2.66 21.65
C SER A 127 16.02 3.76 20.66
N HIS A 128 15.17 4.03 19.66
CA HIS A 128 15.44 4.97 18.57
C HIS A 128 14.32 6.00 18.36
N GLN A 129 13.76 6.53 19.46
CA GLN A 129 12.62 7.46 19.40
C GLN A 129 12.87 8.74 18.59
N ASP A 130 14.14 9.15 18.43
CA ASP A 130 14.54 10.39 17.75
C ASP A 130 15.23 10.11 16.40
N ASP A 131 15.15 8.87 15.93
CA ASP A 131 15.59 8.48 14.59
C ASP A 131 14.43 8.65 13.60
N ILE A 132 14.64 9.50 12.59
CA ILE A 132 13.61 9.87 11.62
C ILE A 132 13.19 8.67 10.77
N ASP A 133 14.14 7.85 10.33
CA ASP A 133 13.85 6.69 9.49
C ASP A 133 13.09 5.61 10.28
N VAL A 134 13.34 5.49 11.59
CA VAL A 134 12.53 4.64 12.49
C VAL A 134 11.10 5.14 12.60
N GLN A 135 10.92 6.44 12.87
CA GLN A 135 9.60 7.03 13.01
C GLN A 135 8.79 6.88 11.71
N LEU A 136 9.42 7.11 10.56
CA LEU A 136 8.79 6.91 9.25
C LEU A 136 8.50 5.45 8.96
N GLY A 137 9.48 4.56 9.14
CA GLY A 137 9.36 3.13 8.82
C GLY A 137 8.30 2.42 9.67
N ILE A 138 8.30 2.67 10.99
CA ILE A 138 7.31 2.09 11.91
C ILE A 138 5.96 2.81 11.77
N GLY A 139 5.94 4.11 11.50
CA GLY A 139 4.71 4.84 11.18
C GLY A 139 4.00 4.26 9.96
N SER A 140 4.72 4.06 8.85
CA SER A 140 4.20 3.41 7.65
C SER A 140 3.79 1.97 7.92
N TRP A 141 4.49 1.25 8.79
CA TRP A 141 4.06 -0.07 9.22
C TRP A 141 2.71 -0.01 9.96
N TYR A 142 2.54 0.87 10.96
CA TYR A 142 1.27 1.03 11.66
C TYR A 142 0.13 1.42 10.72
N GLU A 143 0.37 2.32 9.77
CA GLU A 143 -0.61 2.71 8.77
C GLU A 143 -1.11 1.51 7.96
N ASN A 144 -0.19 0.66 7.49
CA ASN A 144 -0.51 -0.58 6.76
C ASN A 144 -1.30 -1.59 7.60
N GLN A 145 -1.11 -1.58 8.93
CA GLN A 145 -1.87 -2.40 9.86
C GLN A 145 -3.24 -1.77 10.23
N GLY A 146 -3.59 -0.61 9.67
CA GLY A 146 -4.82 0.13 9.97
C GLY A 146 -4.80 0.86 11.32
N ARG A 147 -3.62 0.91 11.96
CA ARG A 147 -3.38 1.57 13.25
C ARG A 147 -3.07 3.06 13.04
N LYS A 148 -4.09 3.79 12.60
CA LYS A 148 -3.96 5.19 12.15
C LYS A 148 -3.43 6.13 13.23
N ALA A 149 -3.89 5.97 14.47
CA ALA A 149 -3.48 6.87 15.56
C ALA A 149 -2.00 6.69 15.91
N GLU A 150 -1.52 5.45 15.91
CA GLU A 150 -0.12 5.12 16.17
C GLU A 150 0.77 5.57 15.01
N ALA A 151 0.32 5.40 13.77
CA ALA A 151 1.00 5.93 12.59
C ALA A 151 1.13 7.46 12.65
N GLU A 152 0.03 8.17 12.95
CA GLU A 152 0.01 9.63 13.09
C GLU A 152 0.98 10.12 14.17
N SER A 153 1.06 9.42 15.31
CA SER A 153 2.03 9.76 16.35
C SER A 153 3.48 9.62 15.89
N CYS A 154 3.80 8.57 15.13
CA CYS A 154 5.16 8.37 14.62
C CYS A 154 5.51 9.42 13.56
N PHE A 155 4.59 9.65 12.64
CA PHE A 155 4.73 10.66 11.60
C PHE A 155 4.85 12.08 12.15
N GLN A 156 4.06 12.42 13.17
CA GLN A 156 4.17 13.70 13.85
C GLN A 156 5.55 13.86 14.50
N ARG A 157 6.08 12.79 15.12
CA ARG A 157 7.43 12.80 15.66
C ARG A 157 8.50 13.00 14.58
N ALA A 158 8.39 12.30 13.45
CA ALA A 158 9.30 12.49 12.31
C ALA A 158 9.30 13.94 11.79
N ILE A 159 8.11 14.54 11.65
CA ILE A 159 7.96 15.95 11.21
C ILE A 159 8.57 16.92 12.23
N GLU A 160 8.44 16.65 13.53
CA GLU A 160 9.08 17.48 14.58
C GLU A 160 10.62 17.41 14.54
N LEU A 161 11.18 16.27 14.16
CA LEU A 161 12.62 16.06 14.09
C LEU A 161 13.24 16.77 12.88
N ASP A 162 12.62 16.65 11.71
CA ASP A 162 13.02 17.40 10.50
C ASP A 162 11.80 17.72 9.60
N PRO A 163 11.27 18.96 9.70
CA PRO A 163 10.16 19.41 8.86
C PRO A 163 10.51 19.57 7.38
N GLU A 164 11.79 19.69 7.02
CA GLU A 164 12.24 19.90 5.63
C GLU A 164 12.64 18.58 4.95
N TYR A 165 12.77 17.49 5.71
CA TYR A 165 13.04 16.17 5.17
C TYR A 165 11.94 15.76 4.18
N PRO A 166 12.26 15.36 2.92
CA PRO A 166 11.26 15.16 1.88
C PRO A 166 10.10 14.20 2.22
N PRO A 167 10.33 13.05 2.90
CA PRO A 167 9.24 12.22 3.40
C PRO A 167 8.32 12.94 4.40
N CYS A 168 8.87 13.76 5.30
CA CYS A 168 8.11 14.54 6.28
C CYS A 168 7.26 15.63 5.60
N VAL A 169 7.84 16.36 4.63
CA VAL A 169 7.12 17.34 3.80
C VAL A 169 5.95 16.68 3.08
N ARG A 170 6.16 15.47 2.56
CA ARG A 170 5.11 14.70 1.88
C ARG A 170 3.97 14.32 2.82
N ILE A 171 4.29 13.78 4.00
CA ILE A 171 3.28 13.41 5.00
C ILE A 171 2.46 14.63 5.42
N ALA A 172 3.13 15.74 5.76
CA ALA A 172 2.46 16.99 6.13
C ALA A 172 1.54 17.49 5.01
N ALA A 173 2.00 17.42 3.76
CA ALA A 173 1.20 17.80 2.61
C ALA A 173 -0.02 16.89 2.39
N ILE A 174 0.13 15.57 2.53
CA ILE A 174 -1.00 14.63 2.46
C ILE A 174 -2.05 14.99 3.51
N ASN A 175 -1.65 15.24 4.75
CA ASN A 175 -2.56 15.64 5.84
C ASN A 175 -3.31 16.95 5.50
N LEU A 176 -2.63 17.93 4.92
CA LEU A 176 -3.26 19.19 4.46
C LEU A 176 -4.23 18.96 3.30
N LEU A 177 -3.89 18.08 2.35
CA LEU A 177 -4.73 17.76 1.21
C LEU A 177 -6.01 17.04 1.63
N GLU A 178 -5.92 16.09 2.55
CA GLU A 178 -7.07 15.40 3.15
C GLU A 178 -7.94 16.35 3.97
N SER A 179 -7.32 17.33 4.63
CA SER A 179 -8.00 18.40 5.36
C SER A 179 -8.61 19.49 4.45
N GLY A 180 -8.52 19.35 3.12
CA GLY A 180 -9.08 20.30 2.16
C GLY A 180 -8.34 21.64 2.10
N GLN A 181 -7.05 21.66 2.43
CA GLN A 181 -6.19 22.85 2.44
C GLN A 181 -5.12 22.82 1.32
N PRO A 182 -5.51 22.69 0.03
CA PRO A 182 -4.56 22.49 -1.07
C PRO A 182 -3.59 23.66 -1.28
N LYS A 183 -3.99 24.89 -0.92
CA LYS A 183 -3.11 26.07 -1.01
C LYS A 183 -1.91 25.98 -0.08
N LEU A 184 -2.12 25.52 1.15
CA LEU A 184 -1.03 25.32 2.11
C LEU A 184 -0.17 24.12 1.72
N ALA A 185 -0.79 23.03 1.26
CA ALA A 185 -0.06 21.86 0.77
C ALA A 185 0.88 22.24 -0.39
N ALA A 186 0.39 23.00 -1.37
CA ALA A 186 1.21 23.47 -2.49
C ALA A 186 2.42 24.31 -2.04
N GLN A 187 2.25 25.16 -1.02
CA GLN A 187 3.35 25.95 -0.46
C GLN A 187 4.40 25.07 0.21
N GLN A 188 3.99 24.09 1.01
CA GLN A 188 4.91 23.18 1.69
C GLN A 188 5.64 22.25 0.72
N MET A 189 4.96 21.78 -0.33
CA MET A 189 5.53 20.86 -1.31
C MET A 189 6.46 21.52 -2.34
N GLN A 190 6.76 22.82 -2.21
CA GLN A 190 7.55 23.55 -3.20
C GLN A 190 8.94 22.92 -3.44
N SER A 191 9.57 22.35 -2.40
CA SER A 191 10.86 21.64 -2.47
C SER A 191 10.79 20.27 -3.15
N LEU A 192 9.59 19.68 -3.25
CA LEU A 192 9.36 18.37 -3.87
C LEU A 192 9.02 18.48 -5.36
N ARG A 193 8.85 19.70 -5.89
CA ARG A 193 8.45 19.93 -7.28
C ARG A 193 9.58 19.54 -8.24
N HIS A 194 9.24 19.12 -9.46
CA HIS A 194 10.23 18.86 -10.51
C HIS A 194 11.16 20.08 -10.73
N PRO A 195 12.49 19.91 -10.85
CA PRO A 195 13.23 18.64 -11.08
C PRO A 195 13.77 17.95 -9.81
N SER A 196 13.17 18.16 -8.64
CA SER A 196 13.57 17.46 -7.40
C SER A 196 13.65 15.94 -7.61
N GLU A 197 14.66 15.30 -7.04
CA GLU A 197 14.77 13.83 -7.03
C GLU A 197 13.63 13.16 -6.24
N ASN A 198 13.00 13.93 -5.36
CA ASN A 198 11.85 13.52 -4.55
C ASN A 198 10.50 13.85 -5.22
N TYR A 199 10.52 14.24 -6.50
CA TYR A 199 9.31 14.54 -7.26
C TYR A 199 8.48 13.28 -7.52
N GLU A 200 7.28 13.25 -6.95
CA GLU A 200 6.31 12.18 -7.15
C GLU A 200 5.05 12.70 -7.85
N PRO A 201 4.82 12.36 -9.14
CA PRO A 201 3.68 12.82 -9.91
C PRO A 201 2.33 12.56 -9.24
N ALA A 202 2.19 11.44 -8.52
CA ALA A 202 0.96 11.06 -7.83
C ALA A 202 0.56 12.09 -6.74
N LEU A 203 1.53 12.66 -6.03
CA LEU A 203 1.29 13.66 -5.00
C LEU A 203 0.73 14.96 -5.61
N PHE A 204 1.27 15.39 -6.74
CA PHE A 204 0.79 16.58 -7.47
C PHE A 204 -0.56 16.35 -8.18
N LEU A 205 -0.84 15.11 -8.61
CA LEU A 205 -2.20 14.73 -9.04
C LEU A 205 -3.20 14.80 -7.89
N MET A 206 -2.80 14.41 -6.68
CA MET A 206 -3.65 14.53 -5.50
C MET A 206 -3.90 16.00 -5.14
N LEU A 207 -2.87 16.85 -5.24
CA LEU A 207 -2.99 18.31 -5.11
C LEU A 207 -3.98 18.89 -6.12
N ALA A 208 -3.88 18.51 -7.40
CA ALA A 208 -4.81 18.91 -8.45
C ALA A 208 -6.26 18.50 -8.12
N GLN A 209 -6.45 17.28 -7.61
CA GLN A 209 -7.76 16.77 -7.20
C GLN A 209 -8.32 17.54 -6.00
N SER A 210 -7.49 17.86 -5.00
CA SER A 210 -7.90 18.63 -3.83
C SER A 210 -8.29 20.07 -4.20
N TYR A 211 -7.53 20.74 -5.09
CA TYR A 211 -7.94 22.03 -5.65
C TYR A 211 -9.28 21.96 -6.38
N ALA A 212 -9.50 20.93 -7.20
CA ALA A 212 -10.77 20.74 -7.90
C ALA A 212 -11.94 20.46 -6.94
N ALA A 213 -11.69 19.78 -5.83
CA ALA A 213 -12.67 19.55 -4.77
C ALA A 213 -13.00 20.83 -3.99
N ALA A 214 -12.00 21.70 -3.77
CA ALA A 214 -12.17 23.03 -3.19
C ALA A 214 -12.79 24.06 -4.16
N GLY A 215 -13.04 23.69 -5.41
CA GLY A 215 -13.63 24.55 -6.45
C GLY A 215 -12.64 25.48 -7.17
N ASP A 216 -11.36 25.44 -6.80
CA ASP A 216 -10.29 26.21 -7.46
C ASP A 216 -9.83 25.46 -8.72
N HIS A 217 -10.70 25.45 -9.73
CA HIS A 217 -10.49 24.68 -10.96
C HIS A 217 -9.32 25.21 -11.80
N ASP A 218 -9.00 26.50 -11.72
CA ASP A 218 -7.83 27.06 -12.39
C ASP A 218 -6.51 26.60 -11.75
N ALA A 219 -6.42 26.52 -10.42
CA ALA A 219 -5.27 25.91 -9.76
C ALA A 219 -5.16 24.42 -10.12
N ALA A 220 -6.27 23.67 -10.06
CA ALA A 220 -6.28 22.25 -10.42
C ALA A 220 -5.73 22.00 -11.83
N LEU A 221 -6.14 22.80 -12.82
CA LEU A 221 -5.67 22.65 -14.21
C LEU A 221 -4.19 22.99 -14.38
N ARG A 222 -3.65 23.93 -13.59
CA ARG A 222 -2.20 24.22 -13.59
C ARG A 222 -1.40 23.02 -13.07
N GLU A 223 -1.83 22.42 -11.97
CA GLU A 223 -1.18 21.24 -11.41
C GLU A 223 -1.25 20.04 -12.38
N TYR A 224 -2.41 19.79 -13.00
CA TYR A 224 -2.51 18.75 -14.03
C TYR A 224 -1.57 19.00 -15.21
N ALA A 225 -1.51 20.23 -15.71
CA ALA A 225 -0.66 20.58 -16.84
C ALA A 225 0.84 20.39 -16.53
N GLU A 226 1.26 20.73 -15.32
CA GLU A 226 2.62 20.45 -14.86
C GLU A 226 2.92 18.95 -14.86
N VAL A 227 2.03 18.14 -14.26
CA VAL A 227 2.23 16.69 -14.23
C VAL A 227 2.33 16.14 -15.64
N PHE A 228 1.48 16.58 -16.58
CA PHE A 228 1.52 16.11 -17.97
C PHE A 228 2.76 16.55 -18.74
N ALA A 229 3.37 17.68 -18.37
CA ALA A 229 4.62 18.12 -18.97
C ALA A 229 5.80 17.20 -18.59
N ASN A 230 5.77 16.63 -17.38
CA ASN A 230 6.84 15.76 -16.87
C ASN A 230 6.53 14.26 -17.05
N VAL A 231 5.25 13.88 -17.08
CA VAL A 231 4.74 12.51 -17.23
C VAL A 231 3.56 12.51 -18.21
N PRO A 232 3.82 12.53 -19.53
CA PRO A 232 2.77 12.59 -20.55
C PRO A 232 1.76 11.43 -20.48
N GLU A 233 2.19 10.26 -20.01
CA GLU A 233 1.36 9.05 -19.87
C GLU A 233 0.18 9.29 -18.91
N ALA A 234 0.37 10.11 -17.87
CA ALA A 234 -0.70 10.43 -16.92
C ALA A 234 -1.91 11.10 -17.59
N ALA A 235 -1.69 11.82 -18.70
CA ALA A 235 -2.76 12.47 -19.47
C ALA A 235 -3.61 11.47 -20.27
N THR A 236 -3.21 10.21 -20.35
CA THR A 236 -3.95 9.14 -21.03
C THR A 236 -4.92 8.41 -20.12
N ASP A 237 -4.73 8.48 -18.79
CA ASP A 237 -5.59 7.82 -17.82
C ASP A 237 -7.04 8.31 -17.90
N LYS A 238 -7.97 7.37 -17.96
CA LYS A 238 -9.39 7.67 -18.18
C LYS A 238 -10.01 8.46 -17.01
N ALA A 239 -9.61 8.15 -15.78
CA ALA A 239 -10.14 8.82 -14.59
C ALA A 239 -9.60 10.25 -14.49
N ILE A 240 -8.29 10.44 -14.68
CA ILE A 240 -7.65 11.75 -14.70
C ILE A 240 -8.24 12.62 -15.82
N ARG A 241 -8.38 12.09 -17.04
CA ARG A 241 -9.03 12.83 -18.15
C ARG A 241 -10.45 13.28 -17.83
N LYS A 242 -11.22 12.46 -17.11
CA LYS A 242 -12.58 12.82 -16.67
C LYS A 242 -12.54 13.96 -15.65
N GLN A 243 -11.59 13.94 -14.71
CA GLN A 243 -11.41 15.00 -13.73
C GLN A 243 -10.99 16.32 -14.40
N VAL A 244 -10.01 16.28 -15.32
CA VAL A 244 -9.55 17.47 -16.07
C VAL A 244 -10.70 18.12 -16.83
N LYS A 245 -11.49 17.35 -17.60
CA LYS A 245 -12.65 17.88 -18.33
C LYS A 245 -13.69 18.53 -17.42
N LYS A 246 -13.89 17.99 -16.21
CA LYS A 246 -14.80 18.58 -15.22
C LYS A 246 -14.27 19.95 -14.79
N SER A 247 -12.98 20.06 -14.49
CA SER A 247 -12.35 21.33 -14.12
C SER A 247 -12.32 22.32 -15.28
N GLU A 248 -12.01 21.91 -16.52
CA GLU A 248 -12.06 22.77 -17.72
C GLU A 248 -13.45 23.39 -17.91
N LYS A 249 -14.50 22.56 -17.81
CA LYS A 249 -15.88 23.04 -17.92
C LYS A 249 -16.22 24.03 -16.80
N ALA A 250 -15.84 23.74 -15.56
CA ALA A 250 -16.13 24.58 -14.41
C ALA A 250 -15.36 25.92 -14.45
N ALA A 251 -14.14 25.92 -14.98
CA ALA A 251 -13.33 27.12 -15.21
C ALA A 251 -13.68 27.87 -16.52
N GLY A 252 -14.62 27.37 -17.32
CA GLY A 252 -15.01 28.00 -18.59
C GLY A 252 -13.92 27.98 -19.66
N ARG A 253 -13.01 26.99 -19.66
CA ARG A 253 -11.92 26.87 -20.62
C ARG A 253 -12.43 26.40 -21.99
N ALA A 254 -12.07 27.13 -23.04
CA ALA A 254 -12.40 26.79 -24.43
C ALA A 254 -11.45 25.73 -25.03
N GLU A 255 -10.19 25.73 -24.60
CA GLU A 255 -9.17 24.79 -25.05
C GLU A 255 -8.87 23.76 -23.96
N THR A 256 -8.59 22.53 -24.38
CA THR A 256 -8.26 21.44 -23.46
C THR A 256 -6.75 21.29 -23.31
N ILE A 257 -6.30 21.04 -22.07
CA ILE A 257 -4.90 20.68 -21.78
C ILE A 257 -4.60 19.21 -22.09
N LEU A 258 -5.64 18.41 -22.38
CA LEU A 258 -5.49 17.00 -22.67
C LEU A 258 -4.97 16.78 -24.09
N PRO A 259 -4.04 15.83 -24.30
CA PRO A 259 -3.65 15.44 -25.63
C PRO A 259 -4.83 14.82 -26.39
N LYS A 260 -4.86 15.05 -27.71
CA LYS A 260 -5.81 14.40 -28.62
C LYS A 260 -5.71 12.88 -28.45
N LYS A 261 -6.85 12.20 -28.40
CA LYS A 261 -6.84 10.73 -28.44
C LYS A 261 -6.23 10.29 -29.77
N GLY A 262 -5.18 9.47 -29.73
CA GLY A 262 -4.72 8.76 -30.91
C GLY A 262 -5.84 7.85 -31.45
N LEU A 263 -5.92 7.69 -32.77
CA LEU A 263 -6.97 6.92 -33.46
C LEU A 263 -7.05 5.43 -33.09
N PHE A 264 -6.14 4.92 -32.25
CA PHE A 264 -6.04 3.50 -31.87
C PHE A 264 -5.90 3.25 -30.36
N GLY A 265 -6.47 4.12 -29.52
CA GLY A 265 -6.56 3.93 -28.05
C GLY A 265 -7.98 3.88 -27.52
#